data_AF-A0A7Y5K884-F1
#
_entry.id   AF-A0A7Y5K884-F1
#
_cell.length_a   1.000
_cell.length_b   1.000
_cell.length_c   1.000
_cell.angle_alpha   90.00
_cell.angle_beta   90.00
_cell.angle_gamma   90.00
#
_symmetry.space_group_name_H-M   'P 1'
#
loop_
_entity.id
_entity.type
_entity.pdbx_description
1 polymer ?
#
loop_
_entity_poly.entity_id
_entity_poly.type
_entity_poly.pdbx_seq_one_letter_code
_entity_poly.pdbx_strand_id
1 'polypeptide(L)' 'EAAVVTSANTGVEEMTSAHMRNWMECVRSRKTPNASVEAGYNHAIAGIMTTAALRTGHRATFDAAKQEVLAGGKVFKY' A
#
# COMPACT_ATOMS: atom_id res chain seq x y z
N GLU A 1 -29.59 -26.22 5.03
CA GLU A 1 -28.65 -25.59 4.08
C GLU A 1 -28.64 -24.08 4.30
N ALA A 2 -27.46 -23.46 4.27
CA ALA A 2 -27.34 -22.00 4.32
C ALA A 2 -27.51 -21.43 2.90
N ALA A 3 -28.43 -20.48 2.73
CA ALA A 3 -28.63 -19.82 1.45
C ALA A 3 -27.40 -18.99 1.07
N VAL A 4 -26.89 -19.18 -0.14
CA VAL A 4 -25.83 -18.34 -0.70
C VAL A 4 -26.44 -16.98 -1.04
N VAL A 5 -25.94 -15.93 -0.40
CA VAL A 5 -26.41 -14.55 -0.59
C VAL A 5 -25.43 -13.79 -1.50
N THR A 6 -25.93 -13.20 -2.60
CA THR A 6 -25.15 -12.44 -3.59
C THR A 6 -25.27 -10.92 -3.44
N SER A 7 -25.92 -10.42 -2.38
CA SER A 7 -26.09 -8.98 -2.13
C SER A 7 -24.83 -8.35 -1.53
N ALA A 8 -23.74 -8.32 -2.29
CA ALA A 8 -22.64 -7.42 -1.96
C ALA A 8 -23.09 -5.98 -2.27
N ASN A 9 -23.44 -5.21 -1.23
CA ASN A 9 -23.63 -3.77 -1.37
C ASN A 9 -22.25 -3.12 -1.48
N THR A 10 -21.76 -2.90 -2.70
CA THR A 10 -20.55 -2.09 -2.96
C THR A 10 -20.91 -0.60 -2.94
N GLY A 11 -21.79 -0.20 -2.03
CA GLY A 11 -22.42 1.11 -1.98
C GLY A 11 -21.41 2.24 -2.09
N VAL A 12 -21.88 3.41 -2.50
CA VAL A 12 -21.04 4.60 -2.58
C VAL A 12 -20.61 4.97 -1.17
N GLU A 13 -19.36 4.65 -0.85
CA GLU A 13 -18.72 5.05 0.39
C GLU A 13 -18.17 6.47 0.20
N GLU A 14 -18.50 7.38 1.12
CA GLU A 14 -18.23 8.82 0.96
C GLU A 14 -16.73 9.10 0.83
N MET A 15 -15.88 8.38 1.58
CA MET A 15 -14.43 8.55 1.48
C MET A 15 -13.90 8.10 0.12
N THR A 16 -14.38 6.99 -0.42
CA THR A 16 -14.01 6.50 -1.76
C THR A 16 -14.35 7.56 -2.81
N SER A 17 -15.54 8.14 -2.73
CA SER A 17 -15.95 9.24 -3.63
C SER A 17 -15.08 10.49 -3.45
N ALA A 18 -14.76 10.85 -2.20
CA ALA A 18 -13.88 11.97 -1.89
C ALA A 18 -12.45 11.76 -2.42
N HIS A 19 -11.90 10.55 -2.33
CA HIS A 19 -10.59 10.18 -2.88
C HIS A 19 -10.57 10.32 -4.40
N MET A 20 -11.59 9.78 -5.08
CA MET A 20 -11.70 9.89 -6.54
C MET A 20 -11.87 11.33 -7.00
N ARG A 21 -12.66 12.14 -6.27
CA ARG A 21 -12.82 13.57 -6.54
C ARG A 21 -11.49 14.30 -6.41
N ASN A 22 -10.77 14.11 -5.30
CA ASN A 22 -9.44 14.72 -5.10
C ASN A 22 -8.49 14.36 -6.25
N TRP A 23 -8.44 13.09 -6.64
CA TRP A 23 -7.58 12.65 -7.73
C TRP A 23 -7.93 13.32 -9.05
N MET A 24 -9.21 13.32 -9.46
CA MET A 24 -9.67 13.95 -10.70
C MET A 24 -9.40 15.47 -10.73
N GLU A 25 -9.60 16.16 -9.60
CA GLU A 25 -9.30 17.59 -9.48
C GLU A 25 -7.80 17.88 -9.57
N CYS A 26 -6.97 17.03 -8.96
CA CYS A 26 -5.51 17.12 -9.03
C CYS A 26 -5.01 16.89 -10.46
N VAL A 27 -5.57 15.92 -11.20
CA VAL A 27 -5.26 15.71 -12.63
C VAL A 27 -5.60 16.95 -13.45
N ARG A 28 -6.78 17.54 -13.24
CA ARG A 28 -7.21 18.75 -13.98
C ARG A 28 -6.34 19.97 -13.67
N SER A 29 -6.03 20.18 -12.39
CA SER A 29 -5.28 21.35 -11.93
C SER A 29 -3.75 21.18 -12.01
N ARG A 30 -3.27 19.96 -12.28
CA ARG A 30 -1.86 19.56 -12.17
C ARG A 30 -1.27 19.76 -10.76
N LYS A 31 -2.11 19.68 -9.73
CA LYS A 31 -1.68 19.67 -8.32
C LYS A 31 -1.32 18.24 -7.89
N THR A 32 -0.40 18.10 -6.95
CA THR A 32 -0.12 16.82 -6.28
C THR A 32 -1.34 16.33 -5.50
N PRO A 33 -1.78 15.06 -5.65
CA PRO A 33 -2.84 14.46 -4.86
C PRO A 33 -2.52 14.37 -3.37
N ASN A 34 -3.54 14.25 -2.52
CA ASN A 34 -3.33 14.02 -1.08
C ASN A 34 -2.64 12.68 -0.80
N ALA A 35 -2.90 11.68 -1.64
CA ALA A 35 -2.22 10.38 -1.63
C ALA A 35 -1.39 10.24 -2.92
N SER A 36 -0.14 10.70 -2.86
CA SER A 36 0.78 10.59 -4.00
C SER A 36 1.31 9.17 -4.18
N VAL A 37 1.96 8.91 -5.32
CA VAL A 37 2.53 7.59 -5.62
C VAL A 37 3.63 7.21 -4.62
N GLU A 38 4.39 8.19 -4.13
CA GLU A 38 5.45 7.98 -3.13
C GLU A 38 4.88 7.48 -1.80
N ALA A 39 3.68 7.93 -1.41
CA ALA A 39 3.01 7.40 -0.22
C ALA A 39 2.66 5.92 -0.39
N GLY A 40 2.16 5.53 -1.57
CA GLY A 40 1.89 4.13 -1.92
C GLY A 40 3.17 3.29 -1.94
N TYR A 41 4.25 3.81 -2.51
CA TYR A 41 5.57 3.18 -2.53
C TYR A 41 6.10 2.90 -1.12
N ASN A 42 6.05 3.90 -0.23
CA ASN A 42 6.48 3.76 1.16
C ASN A 42 5.64 2.73 1.93
N HIS A 43 4.33 2.67 1.68
CA HIS A 43 3.45 1.66 2.27
C HIS A 43 3.85 0.25 1.80
N ALA A 44 4.10 0.07 0.51
CA ALA A 44 4.53 -1.22 -0.03
C ALA A 44 5.84 -1.72 0.60
N ILE A 45 6.82 -0.83 0.80
CA ILE A 45 8.07 -1.15 1.51
C ILE A 45 7.78 -1.67 2.92
N ALA A 46 6.91 -0.99 3.67
CA ALA A 46 6.56 -1.41 5.04
C ALA A 46 5.91 -2.80 5.07
N GLY A 47 5.05 -3.12 4.09
CA GLY A 47 4.46 -4.46 3.94
C GLY A 47 5.51 -5.54 3.64
N ILE A 48 6.47 -5.26 2.76
CA ILE A 48 7.57 -6.17 2.43
C ILE A 48 8.48 -6.37 3.64
N MET A 49 8.84 -5.29 4.36
CA MET A 49 9.64 -5.35 5.59
C MET A 49 8.94 -6.19 6.67
N THR A 50 7.63 -6.04 6.83
CA THR A 50 6.83 -6.85 7.76
C THR A 50 6.92 -8.33 7.39
N THR A 51 6.74 -8.66 6.10
CA THR A 51 6.87 -10.03 5.60
C THR A 51 8.27 -10.60 5.84
N ALA A 52 9.31 -9.80 5.59
CA ALA A 52 10.70 -10.18 5.82
C ALA A 52 10.95 -10.50 7.30
N ALA A 53 10.53 -9.61 8.20
CA ALA A 53 10.68 -9.80 9.64
C ALA A 53 9.95 -11.04 10.15
N LEU A 54 8.71 -11.26 9.71
CA LEU A 54 7.92 -12.42 10.08
C LEU A 54 8.55 -13.73 9.62
N ARG A 55 9.10 -13.78 8.41
CA ARG A 55 9.66 -15.02 7.84
C ARG A 55 11.05 -15.35 8.36
N THR A 56 11.89 -14.36 8.64
CA THR A 56 13.28 -14.61 9.05
C THR A 56 13.50 -14.48 10.56
N GLY A 57 12.55 -13.91 11.31
CA GLY A 57 12.73 -13.61 12.73
C GLY A 57 13.80 -12.54 13.01
N HIS A 58 14.23 -11.80 11.98
CA HIS A 58 15.24 -10.75 12.11
C HIS A 58 14.61 -9.37 11.94
N ARG A 59 15.27 -8.34 12.49
CA ARG A 59 14.89 -6.95 12.22
C ARG A 59 15.01 -6.67 10.72
N ALA A 60 13.91 -6.21 10.12
CA ALA A 60 13.89 -5.74 8.74
C ALA A 60 14.30 -4.27 8.66
N THR A 61 15.04 -3.91 7.61
CA THR A 61 15.43 -2.53 7.29
C THR A 61 15.30 -2.28 5.79
N PHE A 62 15.23 -1.01 5.38
CA PHE A 62 15.19 -0.63 3.96
C PHE A 62 16.45 0.15 3.58
N ASP A 63 17.16 -0.30 2.54
CA ASP A 63 18.25 0.44 1.91
C ASP A 63 17.65 1.33 0.81
N ALA A 64 17.53 2.62 1.11
CA ALA A 64 16.94 3.58 0.19
C ALA A 64 17.78 3.82 -1.07
N ALA A 65 19.11 3.64 -1.00
CA ALA A 65 19.99 3.85 -2.15
C ALA A 65 19.86 2.71 -3.17
N LYS A 66 19.75 1.47 -2.68
CA LYS A 66 19.57 0.28 -3.53
C LYS A 66 18.11 -0.10 -3.77
N GLN A 67 17.19 0.51 -3.03
CA GLN A 67 15.76 0.20 -3.05
C GLN A 67 15.48 -1.27 -2.65
N GLU A 68 16.22 -1.78 -1.65
CA GLU A 68 16.18 -3.17 -1.20
C GLU A 68 15.68 -3.29 0.24
N VAL A 69 14.85 -4.30 0.52
CA VAL A 69 14.54 -4.70 1.89
C VAL A 69 15.55 -5.74 2.36
N LEU A 70 16.09 -5.53 3.56
CA LEU A 70 17.06 -6.40 4.20
C LEU A 70 16.47 -7.02 5.46
N ALA A 71 16.87 -8.24 5.74
CA ALA A 71 16.60 -8.91 7.01
C ALA A 71 17.91 -9.50 7.55
N GLY A 72 18.29 -9.15 8.78
CA GLY A 72 19.56 -9.59 9.37
C GLY A 72 20.79 -9.14 8.56
N GLY A 73 20.70 -8.01 7.86
CA GLY A 73 21.79 -7.46 7.05
C GLY A 73 21.94 -8.07 5.65
N LYS A 74 21.05 -8.95 5.21
CA LYS A 74 21.05 -9.54 3.85
C LYS A 74 19.78 -9.15 3.10
N VAL A 75 19.89 -9.01 1.78
CA VAL A 75 18.73 -8.76 0.91
C VAL A 75 17.70 -9.87 1.10
N PHE A 76 16.48 -9.50 1.44
CA PHE A 76 15.38 -10.44 1.62
C PHE A 76 14.90 -10.96 0.26
N LYS A 77 14.84 -12.29 0.13
CA LYS A 77 14.30 -13.00 -1.05
C LYS A 77 13.25 -13.99 -0.57
N TYR A 78 12.19 -14.16 -1.35
CA TYR A 78 11.06 -15.04 -1.03
C TYR A 78 11.18 -16.39 -1.71
#